data_AF-A0A2H3DKL3-F1
#
_entry.id   AF-A0A2H3DKL3-F1
#
_cell.length_a   1.000
_cell.length_b   1.000
_cell.length_c   1.000
_cell.angle_alpha   90.00
_cell.angle_beta   90.00
_cell.angle_gamma   90.00
#
_symmetry.space_group_name_H-M   'P 1'
#
loop_
_entity.id
_entity.type
_entity.pdbx_description
1 polymer ?
#
loop_
_entity_poly.entity_id
_entity_poly.type
_entity_poly.pdbx_seq_one_letter_code
_entity_poly.pdbx_strand_id
1 'polypeptide(L)'
;MTTTWPSVSRNPCATVTQVKTKGEFTRIMKLLPPTVVVAIDMGISKPKNTIVLSQLPQYTKEGGITIFCCNFSNHINGATAKSFFSAWGVCRGTSPRISG
;
A
#
# COMPACT_ATOMS: atom_id res chain seq x y z
N MET A 1 -29.25 44.66 13.55
CA MET A 1 -28.87 43.28 13.90
C MET A 1 -28.22 42.68 12.68
N THR A 2 -26.91 42.44 12.72
CA THR A 2 -26.12 41.98 11.57
C THR A 2 -25.66 40.56 11.89
N THR A 3 -26.23 39.58 11.19
CA THR A 3 -25.85 38.18 11.37
C THR A 3 -24.62 37.89 10.51
N THR A 4 -23.44 37.84 11.12
CA THR A 4 -22.23 37.32 10.48
C THR A 4 -22.25 35.80 10.51
N TRP A 5 -22.24 35.18 9.32
CA TRP A 5 -22.06 33.73 9.17
C TRP A 5 -20.63 33.34 9.58
N PRO A 6 -20.42 32.19 10.26
CA PRO A 6 -19.09 31.71 10.56
C PRO A 6 -18.37 31.36 9.24
N SER A 7 -17.18 31.92 9.08
CA SER A 7 -16.28 31.70 7.96
C SER A 7 -16.07 30.20 7.68
N VAL A 8 -16.30 29.80 6.43
CA VAL A 8 -16.01 28.47 5.89
C VAL A 8 -14.56 28.09 6.25
N SER A 9 -14.39 27.04 7.06
CA SER A 9 -13.07 26.45 7.28
C SER A 9 -12.53 25.99 5.92
N ARG A 10 -11.40 26.55 5.48
CA ARG A 10 -10.72 26.09 4.26
C ARG A 10 -10.44 24.60 4.43
N ASN A 11 -11.09 23.77 3.62
CA ASN A 11 -10.79 22.35 3.55
C ASN A 11 -9.29 22.19 3.25
N PRO A 12 -8.56 21.29 3.94
CA PRO A 12 -7.17 21.04 3.62
C PRO A 12 -7.07 20.59 2.16
N CYS A 13 -6.32 21.35 1.35
CA CYS A 13 -6.06 21.02 -0.04
C CYS A 13 -4.97 19.95 -0.08
N ALA A 14 -5.25 18.78 -0.68
CA ALA A 14 -4.26 17.72 -0.82
C ALA A 14 -3.21 18.13 -1.86
N THR A 15 -1.93 17.97 -1.54
CA THR A 15 -0.84 18.10 -2.52
C THR A 15 -0.53 16.72 -3.10
N VAL A 16 -0.65 16.59 -4.41
CA VAL A 16 -0.37 15.34 -5.13
C VAL A 16 0.88 15.54 -5.99
N THR A 17 1.90 14.72 -5.77
CA THR A 17 3.10 14.69 -6.61
C THR A 17 3.16 13.37 -7.35
N GLN A 18 2.97 13.41 -8.67
CA GLN A 18 3.12 12.23 -9.51
C GLN A 18 4.59 12.06 -9.91
N VAL A 19 5.10 10.84 -9.77
CA VAL A 19 6.49 10.50 -10.12
C VAL A 19 6.49 9.35 -11.12
N LYS A 20 7.22 9.51 -12.23
CA LYS A 20 7.26 8.52 -13.32
C LYS A 20 8.64 7.91 -13.53
N THR A 21 9.70 8.54 -12.99
CA THR A 21 11.07 8.09 -13.18
C THR A 21 11.68 7.57 -11.88
N LYS A 22 12.59 6.58 -11.99
CA LYS A 22 13.31 6.04 -10.84
C LYS A 22 14.17 7.10 -10.13
N GLY A 23 14.77 8.03 -10.90
CA GLY A 23 15.62 9.10 -10.37
C GLY A 23 14.83 10.08 -9.49
N GLU A 24 13.69 10.58 -9.98
CA GLU A 24 12.81 11.46 -9.20
C GLU A 24 12.24 10.76 -7.97
N PHE A 25 11.86 9.48 -8.11
CA PHE A 25 11.36 8.70 -6.99
C PHE A 25 12.40 8.62 -5.87
N THR A 26 13.64 8.26 -6.23
CA THR A 26 14.74 8.19 -5.26
C THR A 26 15.00 9.55 -4.60
N ARG A 27 14.93 10.64 -5.37
CA ARG A 27 15.12 12.00 -4.84
C ARG A 27 14.01 12.36 -3.84
N ILE A 28 12.74 12.13 -4.19
CA ILE A 28 11.59 12.48 -3.34
C ILE A 28 11.59 11.64 -2.07
N MET A 29 11.84 10.34 -2.16
CA MET A 29 11.86 9.43 -1.01
C MET A 29 12.96 9.78 0.01
N LYS A 30 14.08 10.37 -0.43
CA LYS A 30 15.12 10.88 0.47
C LYS A 30 14.73 12.18 1.17
N LEU A 31 13.98 13.04 0.50
CA LEU A 31 13.56 14.34 1.03
C LEU A 31 12.36 14.20 1.97
N LEU A 32 11.43 13.32 1.61
CA LEU A 32 10.14 13.14 2.25
C LEU A 32 9.83 11.64 2.32
N PRO A 33 10.37 10.92 3.32
CA PRO A 33 10.05 9.51 3.49
C PRO A 33 8.55 9.35 3.79
N PRO A 34 7.85 8.40 3.14
CA PRO A 34 6.43 8.21 3.34
C PRO A 34 6.16 7.59 4.71
N THR A 35 5.07 8.03 5.34
CA THR A 35 4.52 7.42 6.56
C THR A 35 3.61 6.23 6.25
N VAL A 36 2.98 6.24 5.07
CA VAL A 36 2.08 5.21 4.59
C VAL A 36 2.41 4.90 3.14
N VAL A 37 2.47 3.63 2.79
CA VAL A 37 2.57 3.15 1.40
C VAL A 37 1.28 2.47 1.02
N VAL A 38 0.62 2.98 -0.03
CA VAL A 38 -0.55 2.33 -0.64
C VAL A 38 -0.08 1.58 -1.89
N ALA A 39 -0.19 0.25 -1.84
CA ALA A 39 0.14 -0.62 -2.96
C ALA A 39 -1.12 -1.06 -3.71
N ILE A 40 -1.06 -1.06 -5.04
CA ILE A 40 -2.09 -1.57 -5.94
C ILE A 40 -1.59 -2.79 -6.71
N ASP A 41 -2.47 -3.60 -7.30
CA ASP A 41 -2.14 -4.90 -7.91
C ASP A 41 -0.97 -4.83 -8.89
N MET A 42 -1.01 -3.89 -9.84
CA MET A 42 0.06 -3.74 -10.83
C MET A 42 1.41 -3.37 -10.21
N GLY A 43 1.40 -2.72 -9.05
CA GLY A 43 2.59 -2.31 -8.32
C GLY A 43 3.34 -3.48 -7.69
N ILE A 44 2.65 -4.60 -7.40
CA ILE A 44 3.23 -5.73 -6.65
C ILE A 44 3.16 -7.08 -7.39
N SER A 45 2.33 -7.21 -8.42
CA SER A 45 2.14 -8.49 -9.14
C SER A 45 3.13 -8.72 -10.28
N LYS A 46 3.70 -7.65 -10.87
CA LYS A 46 4.58 -7.78 -12.04
C LYS A 46 6.00 -8.19 -11.63
N PRO A 47 6.65 -9.15 -12.32
CA PRO A 47 8.02 -9.57 -12.01
C PRO A 47 9.03 -8.42 -11.98
N LYS A 48 8.86 -7.41 -12.85
CA LYS A 48 9.71 -6.20 -12.86
C LYS A 48 9.63 -5.35 -11.59
N ASN A 49 8.61 -5.56 -10.75
CA ASN A 49 8.39 -4.84 -9.50
C ASN A 49 8.72 -5.69 -8.26
N THR A 50 9.37 -6.85 -8.42
CA THR A 50 9.70 -7.76 -7.30
C THR A 50 10.52 -7.09 -6.20
N ILE A 51 11.38 -6.13 -6.56
CA ILE A 51 12.18 -5.36 -5.58
C ILE A 51 11.27 -4.51 -4.68
N VAL A 52 10.21 -3.91 -5.23
CA VAL A 52 9.26 -3.13 -4.43
C VAL A 52 8.55 -4.07 -3.45
N LEU A 53 8.06 -5.21 -3.96
CA LEU A 53 7.38 -6.20 -3.13
C LEU A 53 8.28 -6.73 -1.99
N SER A 54 9.57 -6.95 -2.22
CA SER A 54 10.48 -7.45 -1.18
C SER A 54 10.80 -6.41 -0.09
N GLN A 55 10.68 -5.11 -0.40
CA GLN A 55 10.95 -4.03 0.55
C GLN A 55 9.75 -3.70 1.45
N LEU A 56 8.53 -3.90 0.97
CA LEU A 56 7.32 -3.58 1.73
C LEU A 56 7.21 -4.31 3.09
N PRO A 57 7.53 -5.63 3.19
CA PRO A 57 7.55 -6.32 4.48
C PRO A 57 8.54 -5.70 5.47
N GLN A 58 9.73 -5.33 4.99
CA GLN A 58 10.76 -4.73 5.83
C GLN A 58 10.32 -3.35 6.32
N TYR A 59 9.84 -2.50 5.41
CA TYR A 59 9.29 -1.18 5.75
C TYR A 59 8.19 -1.27 6.83
N THR A 60 7.32 -2.29 6.73
CA THR A 60 6.24 -2.48 7.70
C THR A 60 6.75 -2.98 9.05
N LYS A 61 7.74 -3.86 9.06
CA LYS A 61 8.39 -4.33 10.31
C LYS A 61 9.13 -3.21 11.04
N GLU A 62 9.65 -2.24 10.31
CA GLU A 62 10.32 -1.05 10.86
C GLU A 62 9.34 0.01 11.40
N GLY A 63 8.02 -0.26 11.35
CA GLY A 63 6.98 0.61 11.89
C GLY A 63 6.23 1.43 10.84
N GLY A 64 6.57 1.29 9.55
CA GLY A 64 5.81 1.86 8.45
C GLY A 64 4.45 1.20 8.27
N ILE A 65 3.50 1.89 7.63
CA ILE A 65 2.18 1.34 7.35
C ILE A 65 2.08 1.01 5.86
N THR A 66 1.81 -0.26 5.54
CA THR A 66 1.50 -0.67 4.16
C THR A 66 0.02 -1.01 4.05
N ILE A 67 -0.69 -0.35 3.12
CA ILE A 67 -2.08 -0.62 2.79
C ILE A 67 -2.14 -1.27 1.40
N PHE A 68 -2.77 -2.43 1.29
CA PHE A 68 -2.99 -3.12 0.03
C PHE A 68 -4.39 -2.81 -0.51
N CYS A 69 -4.47 -1.91 -1.48
CA CYS A 69 -5.69 -1.60 -2.22
C CYS A 69 -5.72 -2.43 -3.50
N CYS A 70 -5.85 -3.75 -3.34
CA CYS A 70 -5.68 -4.72 -4.41
C CYS A 70 -6.97 -5.47 -4.73
N ASN A 71 -7.28 -5.60 -6.01
CA ASN A 71 -8.23 -6.56 -6.55
C ASN A 71 -7.55 -7.93 -6.71
N PHE A 72 -7.24 -8.53 -5.57
CA PHE A 72 -6.46 -9.78 -5.48
C PHE A 72 -7.00 -10.90 -6.38
N SER A 73 -8.32 -11.05 -6.51
CA SER A 73 -8.93 -12.15 -7.28
C SER A 73 -8.60 -12.15 -8.77
N ASN A 74 -8.29 -10.98 -9.35
CA ASN A 74 -7.99 -10.85 -10.78
C ASN A 74 -6.50 -11.01 -11.10
N HIS A 75 -5.62 -10.86 -10.11
CA HIS A 75 -4.18 -10.72 -10.35
C HIS A 75 -3.30 -11.65 -9.49
N ILE A 76 -3.85 -12.26 -8.45
CA ILE A 76 -3.11 -13.13 -7.53
C ILE A 76 -3.88 -14.45 -7.42
N ASN A 77 -3.36 -15.50 -8.08
CA ASN A 77 -3.90 -16.84 -7.97
C ASN A 77 -3.56 -17.47 -6.59
N GLY A 78 -4.14 -18.63 -6.27
CA GLY A 78 -3.98 -19.27 -4.96
C GLY A 78 -2.52 -19.57 -4.56
N ALA A 79 -1.68 -19.96 -5.52
CA ALA A 79 -0.27 -20.24 -5.29
C ALA A 79 0.51 -18.96 -4.98
N THR A 80 0.31 -17.91 -5.79
CA THR A 80 0.93 -16.59 -5.60
C THR A 80 0.45 -15.94 -4.30
N ALA A 81 -0.83 -16.10 -3.94
CA ALA A 81 -1.38 -15.61 -2.69
C ALA A 81 -0.66 -16.23 -1.47
N LYS A 82 -0.44 -17.56 -1.49
CA LYS A 82 0.24 -18.24 -0.40
C LYS A 82 1.66 -17.71 -0.19
N SER A 83 2.44 -17.60 -1.27
CA SER A 83 3.80 -17.04 -1.20
C SER A 83 3.80 -15.58 -0.77
N PHE A 84 2.86 -14.79 -1.27
CA PHE A 84 2.68 -13.39 -0.88
C PHE A 84 2.43 -13.28 0.63
N PHE A 85 1.36 -13.87 1.17
CA PHE A 85 1.01 -13.74 2.58
C PHE A 85 2.08 -14.36 3.51
N SER A 86 2.76 -15.42 3.07
CA SER A 86 3.88 -16.00 3.82
C SER A 86 5.05 -15.02 4.00
N ALA A 87 5.33 -14.15 3.02
CA ALA A 87 6.36 -13.11 3.17
C ALA A 87 6.03 -12.09 4.28
N TRP A 88 4.74 -11.97 4.62
CA TRP A 88 4.21 -11.13 5.70
C TRP A 88 4.05 -11.88 7.02
N GLY A 89 4.44 -13.15 7.09
CA GLY A 89 4.21 -14.00 8.28
C GLY A 89 2.74 -14.38 8.48
N VAL A 90 1.89 -14.16 7.48
CA VAL A 90 0.45 -14.49 7.54
C VAL A 90 0.24 -15.83 6.84
N CYS A 91 0.01 -16.88 7.63
CA CYS A 91 -0.42 -18.17 7.07
C CYS A 91 -1.94 -18.11 6.86
N ARG A 92 -2.42 -18.45 5.64
CA ARG A 92 -3.85 -18.73 5.45
C ARG A 92 -4.21 -19.88 6.38
N GLY A 93 -5.02 -19.61 7.40
CA GLY A 93 -5.54 -20.65 8.27
C GLY A 93 -6.26 -21.69 7.43
N THR A 94 -5.89 -22.96 7.59
CA THR A 94 -6.77 -24.06 7.18
C THR A 94 -7.94 -24.00 8.14
N SER A 95 -9.09 -23.49 7.69
CA SER A 95 -10.33 -23.68 8.46
C SER A 95 -10.47 -25.19 8.73
N PRO A 96 -10.78 -25.61 9.97
CA PRO A 96 -11.10 -27.00 10.24
C PRO A 96 -12.25 -27.37 9.30
N ARG A 97 -12.06 -28.40 8.47
CA ARG A 97 -13.14 -28.98 7.70
C ARG A 97 -14.08 -29.59 8.74
N ILE A 98 -15.17 -28.91 9.07
CA ILE A 98 -16.26 -29.53 9.82
C ILE A 98 -16.90 -30.52 8.84
N SER A 99 -16.43 -31.76 8.89
CA SER A 99 -17.13 -32.89 8.28
C SER A 99 -18.40 -33.11 9.08
N GLY A 100 -19.55 -32.75 8.48
CA GLY A 100 -20.86 -33.25 8.88
C GLY A 100 -21.09 -34.66 8.35
#